data_AF-A0A3G9H5C1-F1
#
_entry.id   AF-A0A3G9H5C1-F1
#
_cell.length_a   1.000
_cell.length_b   1.000
_cell.length_c   1.000
_cell.angle_alpha   90.00
_cell.angle_beta   90.00
_cell.angle_gamma   90.00
#
_symmetry.space_group_name_H-M   'P 1'
#
loop_
_entity.id
_entity.type
_entity.pdbx_description
1 polymer ?
#
loop_
_entity_poly.entity_id
_entity_poly.type
_entity_poly.pdbx_seq_one_letter_code
_entity_poly.pdbx_strand_id
1 'polypeptide(L)'
;MHFNGLGEQHKFQGWIDKSRAKGYVDRELYRLKRYGSPVTIGLFRSADPNFAEKFSSYSRMTDHLVPLAERHYLFLLDHTEISGAVKAVENLLIHIDSSTDKERVALTQLKEEDDLEGAIKRLLTLFSIAARSKDVIVEDSYLER
;
A
#
# COMPACT_ATOMS: atom_id res chain seq x y z
N MET A 1 3.91 -2.85 -30.25
CA MET A 1 3.96 -2.04 -29.01
C MET A 1 4.40 -2.97 -27.88
N HIS A 2 5.59 -2.78 -27.32
CA HIS A 2 6.12 -3.59 -26.23
C HIS A 2 5.50 -3.13 -24.90
N PHE A 3 4.85 -4.05 -24.19
CA PHE A 3 4.30 -3.84 -22.85
C PHE A 3 5.44 -3.83 -21.81
N ASN A 4 5.85 -2.65 -21.35
CA ASN A 4 6.78 -2.47 -20.22
C ASN A 4 6.07 -2.59 -18.85
N GLY A 5 5.25 -3.62 -18.65
CA GLY A 5 4.61 -3.93 -17.35
C GLY A 5 5.40 -4.95 -16.50
N LEU A 6 6.30 -5.71 -17.12
CA LEU A 6 7.07 -6.77 -16.46
C LEU A 6 8.31 -6.26 -15.71
N GLY A 7 8.78 -5.04 -16.01
CA GLY A 7 10.03 -4.50 -15.45
C GLY A 7 9.96 -4.16 -13.96
N GLU A 8 8.76 -3.85 -13.43
CA GLU A 8 8.62 -3.50 -12.01
C GLU A 8 8.54 -4.76 -11.13
N GLN A 9 7.87 -5.84 -11.59
CA GLN A 9 7.80 -7.12 -10.85
C GLN A 9 9.19 -7.70 -10.53
N HIS A 10 10.15 -7.57 -11.45
CA HIS A 10 11.52 -8.04 -11.26
C HIS A 10 12.39 -7.14 -10.34
N LYS A 11 12.00 -5.88 -10.09
CA LYS A 11 12.71 -5.00 -9.14
C LYS A 11 12.35 -5.29 -7.68
N PHE A 12 11.27 -6.03 -7.45
CA PHE A 12 10.84 -6.50 -6.13
C PHE A 12 11.55 -7.79 -5.71
N GLN A 13 12.76 -8.10 -6.19
CA GLN A 13 13.48 -9.33 -5.82
C GLN A 13 14.59 -9.12 -4.76
N GLY A 14 14.78 -7.88 -4.28
CA GLY A 14 15.79 -7.52 -3.27
C GLY A 14 15.25 -6.62 -2.15
N TRP A 15 14.19 -7.06 -1.46
CA TRP A 15 13.52 -6.26 -0.43
C TRP A 15 14.41 -6.16 0.81
N ILE A 16 14.71 -4.94 1.22
CA ILE A 16 15.65 -4.68 2.31
C ILE A 16 15.02 -4.99 3.68
N ASP A 17 13.67 -5.02 3.80
CA ASP A 17 13.00 -5.20 5.09
C ASP A 17 11.76 -6.14 5.08
N LYS A 18 11.86 -7.26 4.34
CA LYS A 18 10.80 -8.29 4.26
C LYS A 18 10.40 -8.86 5.63
N SER A 19 11.37 -9.08 6.51
CA SER A 19 11.13 -9.66 7.83
C SER A 19 10.26 -8.76 8.71
N ARG A 20 10.49 -7.44 8.66
CA ARG A 20 9.70 -6.47 9.42
C ARG A 20 8.29 -6.31 8.85
N ALA A 21 8.16 -6.23 7.53
CA ALA A 21 6.84 -6.24 6.87
C ALA A 21 6.03 -7.48 7.26
N LYS A 22 6.69 -8.65 7.27
CA LYS A 22 6.07 -9.92 7.67
C LYS A 22 5.58 -9.87 9.12
N GLY A 23 6.41 -9.39 10.04
CA GLY A 23 6.04 -9.28 11.46
C GLY A 23 4.79 -8.43 11.69
N TYR A 24 4.65 -7.30 11.00
CA TYR A 24 3.45 -6.47 11.09
C TYR A 24 2.23 -7.16 10.46
N VAL A 25 2.36 -7.68 9.24
CA VAL A 25 1.25 -8.36 8.54
C VAL A 25 0.76 -9.59 9.32
N ASP A 26 1.66 -10.46 9.79
CA ASP A 26 1.30 -11.63 10.58
C ASP A 26 0.52 -11.25 11.85
N ARG A 27 0.96 -10.18 12.53
CA ARG A 27 0.31 -9.70 13.74
C ARG A 27 -1.08 -9.16 13.46
N GLU A 28 -1.24 -8.36 12.40
CA GLU A 28 -2.55 -7.83 12.02
C GLU A 28 -3.50 -8.91 11.50
N LEU A 29 -3.00 -9.91 10.77
CA LEU A 29 -3.78 -11.08 10.39
C LEU A 29 -4.24 -11.90 11.59
N TYR A 30 -3.39 -12.07 12.60
CA TYR A 30 -3.79 -12.70 13.86
C TYR A 30 -4.95 -11.94 14.51
N ARG A 31 -4.89 -10.60 14.55
CA ARG A 31 -5.94 -9.77 15.15
C ARG A 31 -7.23 -9.79 14.34
N LEU A 32 -7.14 -9.77 13.02
CA LEU A 32 -8.27 -9.94 12.11
C LEU A 32 -8.98 -11.29 12.40
N LYS A 33 -8.24 -12.41 12.38
CA LYS A 33 -8.78 -13.74 12.67
C LYS A 33 -9.39 -13.87 14.06
N ARG A 34 -8.77 -13.23 15.05
CA ARG A 34 -9.17 -13.39 16.46
C ARG A 34 -10.32 -12.49 16.86
N TYR A 35 -10.38 -11.28 16.31
CA TYR A 35 -11.27 -10.21 16.77
C TYR A 35 -12.15 -9.61 15.67
N GLY A 36 -12.03 -10.07 14.41
CA GLY A 36 -12.74 -9.50 13.26
C GLY A 36 -12.38 -8.04 12.99
N SER A 37 -11.23 -7.57 13.47
CA SER A 37 -10.83 -6.16 13.33
C SER A 37 -10.32 -5.89 11.91
N PRO A 38 -10.94 -4.97 11.15
CA PRO A 38 -10.54 -4.71 9.78
C PRO A 38 -9.17 -4.04 9.75
N VAL A 39 -8.31 -4.50 8.85
CA VAL A 39 -7.02 -3.85 8.59
C VAL A 39 -6.92 -3.61 7.09
N THR A 40 -6.55 -2.38 6.73
CA THR A 40 -6.28 -2.03 5.33
C THR A 40 -4.78 -1.97 5.13
N ILE A 41 -4.32 -2.61 4.07
CA ILE A 41 -2.92 -2.58 3.65
C ILE A 41 -2.81 -1.80 2.34
N GLY A 42 -1.72 -1.07 2.19
CA GLY A 42 -1.45 -0.34 0.98
C GLY A 42 0.01 -0.32 0.59
N LEU A 43 0.24 0.04 -0.66
CA LEU A 43 1.55 0.23 -1.24
C LEU A 43 1.60 1.64 -1.82
N PHE A 44 2.47 2.48 -1.27
CA PHE A 44 2.80 3.78 -1.83
C PHE A 44 4.01 3.67 -2.75
N ARG A 45 3.94 4.44 -3.84
CA ARG A 45 5.10 4.79 -4.64
C ARG A 45 5.29 6.31 -4.57
N SER A 46 6.36 6.73 -3.90
CA SER A 46 6.67 8.14 -3.65
C SER A 46 8.05 8.54 -4.10
N ALA A 47 8.14 9.68 -4.81
CA ALA A 47 9.42 10.29 -5.17
C ALA A 47 9.91 11.29 -4.11
N ASP A 48 9.06 11.65 -3.14
CA ASP A 48 9.40 12.59 -2.07
C ASP A 48 10.41 11.94 -1.09
N PRO A 49 11.63 12.48 -0.94
CA PRO A 49 12.61 11.96 -0.01
C PRO A 49 12.16 12.07 1.46
N ASN A 50 11.21 12.95 1.77
CA ASN A 50 10.67 13.16 3.11
C ASN A 50 9.32 12.43 3.33
N PHE A 51 8.93 11.53 2.41
CA PHE A 51 7.66 10.83 2.46
C PHE A 51 7.40 10.14 3.80
N ALA A 52 8.41 9.44 4.34
CA ALA A 52 8.25 8.70 5.59
C ALA A 52 7.91 9.61 6.79
N GLU A 53 8.57 10.76 6.90
CA GLU A 53 8.31 11.75 7.95
C GLU A 53 6.92 12.37 7.80
N LYS A 54 6.53 12.71 6.56
CA LYS A 54 5.19 13.20 6.26
C LYS A 54 4.13 12.16 6.62
N PHE A 55 4.26 10.92 6.15
CA PHE A 55 3.34 9.83 6.49
C PHE A 55 3.16 9.71 8.00
N SER A 56 4.26 9.65 8.76
CA SER A 56 4.21 9.56 10.23
C SER A 56 3.51 10.74 10.91
N SER A 57 3.51 11.92 10.30
CA SER A 57 2.81 13.11 10.82
C SER A 57 1.29 13.05 10.62
N TYR A 58 0.80 12.23 9.69
CA TYR A 58 -0.62 12.08 9.35
C TYR A 58 -1.19 10.69 9.67
N SER A 59 -0.36 9.76 10.15
CA SER A 59 -0.77 8.41 10.54
C SER A 59 -0.94 8.27 12.05
N ARG A 60 -1.72 7.29 12.48
CA ARG A 60 -1.84 6.94 13.91
C ARG A 60 -0.57 6.23 14.38
N MET A 61 -0.35 6.21 15.69
CA MET A 61 0.75 5.44 16.29
C MET A 61 0.62 3.93 16.05
N THR A 62 -0.61 3.45 15.84
CA THR A 62 -0.92 2.05 15.50
C THR A 62 -0.73 1.73 14.03
N ASP A 63 -0.56 2.75 13.18
CA ASP A 63 -0.33 2.54 11.75
C ASP A 63 1.15 2.28 11.50
N HIS A 64 1.44 1.54 10.44
CA HIS A 64 2.81 1.10 10.15
C HIS A 64 3.22 1.51 8.77
N LEU A 65 4.47 1.93 8.64
CA LEU A 65 5.15 2.20 7.38
C LEU A 65 6.42 1.36 7.31
N VAL A 66 6.58 0.61 6.22
CA VAL A 66 7.74 -0.25 5.97
C VAL A 66 8.31 0.09 4.59
N PRO A 67 9.51 0.69 4.53
CA PRO A 67 10.22 0.87 3.27
C PRO A 67 10.56 -0.50 2.66
N LEU A 68 10.17 -0.72 1.40
CA LEU A 68 10.38 -2.00 0.72
C LEU A 68 11.55 -1.95 -0.26
N ALA A 69 11.60 -0.87 -1.05
CA ALA A 69 12.58 -0.62 -2.08
C ALA A 69 12.68 0.89 -2.35
N GLU A 70 13.54 1.29 -3.28
CA GLU A 70 13.63 2.68 -3.72
C GLU A 70 12.22 3.18 -4.12
N ARG A 71 11.76 4.24 -3.43
CA ARG A 71 10.45 4.89 -3.63
C ARG A 71 9.22 4.05 -3.30
N HIS A 72 9.34 2.83 -2.78
CA HIS A 72 8.19 1.97 -2.49
C HIS A 72 8.05 1.70 -1.00
N TYR A 73 6.84 1.92 -0.48
CA TYR A 73 6.53 1.81 0.94
C TYR A 73 5.26 0.99 1.13
N LEU A 74 5.35 -0.08 1.93
CA LEU A 74 4.18 -0.78 2.42
C LEU A 74 3.66 -0.05 3.64
N PHE A 75 2.35 0.06 3.77
CA PHE A 75 1.76 0.57 5.00
C PHE A 75 0.54 -0.23 5.40
N LEU A 76 0.28 -0.23 6.71
CA LEU A 76 -0.88 -0.88 7.31
C LEU A 76 -1.62 0.16 8.14
N LEU A 77 -2.91 0.29 7.92
CA LEU A 77 -3.82 1.10 8.72
C LEU A 77 -4.61 0.17 9.64
N ASP A 78 -4.27 0.20 10.92
CA ASP A 78 -4.87 -0.65 11.93
C ASP A 78 -6.31 -0.21 12.21
N HIS A 79 -7.19 -1.17 12.50
CA HIS A 79 -8.62 -0.95 12.77
C HIS A 79 -9.30 -0.04 11.73
N THR A 80 -9.00 -0.24 10.45
CA THR A 80 -9.43 0.63 9.36
C THR A 80 -10.00 -0.18 8.19
N GLU A 81 -11.26 0.07 7.88
CA GLU A 81 -11.92 -0.41 6.66
C GLU A 81 -11.43 0.36 5.42
N ILE A 82 -11.56 -0.26 4.26
CA ILE A 82 -11.08 0.28 2.98
C ILE A 82 -11.61 1.69 2.70
N SER A 83 -12.87 1.97 3.02
CA SER A 83 -13.50 3.28 2.80
C SER A 83 -12.89 4.39 3.67
N GLY A 84 -12.52 4.05 4.91
CA GLY A 84 -11.80 4.95 5.81
C GLY A 84 -10.36 5.16 5.37
N ALA A 85 -9.71 4.09 4.90
CA ALA A 85 -8.35 4.16 4.37
C ALA A 85 -8.24 5.07 3.15
N VAL A 86 -9.18 4.99 2.21
CA VAL A 86 -9.24 5.88 1.04
C VAL A 86 -9.24 7.34 1.47
N LYS A 87 -10.13 7.72 2.40
CA LYS A 87 -10.22 9.11 2.89
C LYS A 87 -8.93 9.56 3.59
N ALA A 88 -8.34 8.70 4.43
CA ALA A 88 -7.11 9.01 5.14
C ALA A 88 -5.95 9.24 4.16
N VAL A 89 -5.86 8.40 3.14
CA VAL A 89 -4.83 8.46 2.10
C VAL A 89 -5.03 9.65 1.16
N GLU A 90 -6.25 9.95 0.73
CA GLU A 90 -6.56 11.15 -0.05
C GLU A 90 -6.15 12.42 0.72
N ASN A 91 -6.45 12.48 2.02
CA ASN A 91 -6.03 13.60 2.86
C ASN A 91 -4.50 13.70 2.97
N LEU A 92 -3.80 12.57 3.11
CA LEU A 92 -2.33 12.55 3.11
C LEU A 92 -1.77 13.06 1.78
N LEU A 93 -2.33 12.63 0.64
CA LEU A 93 -1.89 13.02 -0.70
C LEU A 93 -2.04 14.54 -0.96
N ILE A 94 -3.00 15.22 -0.34
CA ILE A 94 -3.13 16.69 -0.41
C ILE A 94 -1.89 17.38 0.20
N HIS A 95 -1.27 16.77 1.22
CA HIS A 95 -0.16 17.35 1.97
C HIS A 95 1.23 16.90 1.49
N ILE A 96 1.27 15.91 0.59
CA ILE A 96 2.50 15.49 -0.09
C ILE A 96 2.58 16.28 -1.40
N ASP A 97 3.73 16.93 -1.62
CA ASP A 97 3.93 17.83 -2.75
C ASP A 97 3.94 17.02 -4.06
N SER A 98 2.87 17.15 -4.84
CA SER A 98 2.62 16.40 -6.09
C SER A 98 3.40 16.95 -7.30
N SER A 99 4.38 17.83 -7.07
CA SER A 99 5.12 18.56 -8.12
C SER A 99 5.95 17.67 -9.06
N THR A 100 6.21 16.40 -8.72
CA THR A 100 6.97 15.47 -9.56
C THR A 100 6.40 14.06 -9.57
N ASP A 101 6.09 13.52 -10.76
CA ASP A 101 5.71 12.12 -11.03
C ASP A 101 4.79 11.47 -9.98
N LYS A 102 3.56 11.97 -9.94
CA LYS A 102 2.34 11.40 -9.31
C LYS A 102 2.60 10.27 -8.32
N GLU A 103 2.65 10.68 -7.05
CA GLU A 103 2.40 9.81 -5.91
C GLU A 103 1.24 8.87 -6.22
N ARG A 104 1.48 7.57 -6.08
CA ARG A 104 0.46 6.55 -6.33
C ARG A 104 0.35 5.62 -5.16
N VAL A 105 -0.89 5.22 -4.91
CA VAL A 105 -1.20 4.32 -3.81
C VAL A 105 -2.20 3.28 -4.24
N ALA A 106 -1.84 2.02 -4.02
CA ALA A 106 -2.77 0.91 -4.09
C ALA A 106 -3.24 0.56 -2.67
N LEU A 107 -4.53 0.24 -2.54
CA LEU A 107 -5.19 -0.12 -1.29
C LEU A 107 -5.99 -1.42 -1.47
N THR A 108 -5.90 -2.31 -0.48
CA THR A 108 -6.74 -3.51 -0.36
C THR A 108 -7.00 -3.80 1.12
N GLN A 109 -8.15 -4.39 1.42
CA GLN A 109 -8.44 -4.92 2.75
C GLN A 109 -7.66 -6.24 2.94
N LEU A 110 -7.05 -6.44 4.10
CA LEU A 110 -6.52 -7.76 4.44
C LEU A 110 -7.66 -8.76 4.63
N LYS A 111 -7.45 -9.97 4.11
CA LYS A 111 -8.36 -11.12 4.22
C LYS A 111 -7.74 -12.14 5.17
N GLU A 112 -8.55 -12.99 5.81
CA GLU A 112 -8.06 -13.94 6.80
C GLU A 112 -7.09 -14.97 6.19
N GLU A 113 -7.33 -15.37 4.95
CA GLU A 113 -6.50 -16.29 4.19
C GLU A 113 -5.19 -15.67 3.67
N ASP A 114 -4.98 -14.37 3.87
CA ASP A 114 -3.80 -13.70 3.35
C ASP A 114 -2.52 -14.14 4.05
N ASP A 115 -1.44 -13.98 3.30
CA ASP A 115 -0.10 -13.79 3.81
C ASP A 115 0.49 -12.51 3.22
N LEU A 116 1.70 -12.15 3.67
CA LEU A 116 2.42 -10.98 3.17
C LEU A 116 2.53 -10.98 1.63
N GLU A 117 2.92 -12.11 1.04
CA GLU A 117 3.15 -12.19 -0.40
C GLU A 117 1.87 -12.06 -1.21
N GLY A 118 0.78 -12.68 -0.75
CA GLY A 118 -0.55 -12.59 -1.34
C GLY A 118 -1.05 -11.15 -1.34
N ALA A 119 -0.97 -10.48 -0.19
CA ALA A 119 -1.38 -9.08 -0.06
C ALA A 119 -0.57 -8.15 -0.99
N ILE A 120 0.76 -8.31 -1.02
CA ILE A 120 1.64 -7.55 -1.94
C ILE A 120 1.31 -7.84 -3.40
N LYS A 121 1.12 -9.10 -3.78
CA LYS A 121 0.79 -9.48 -5.17
C LYS A 121 -0.50 -8.80 -5.63
N ARG A 122 -1.51 -8.69 -4.76
CA ARG A 122 -2.73 -7.92 -5.06
C ARG A 122 -2.42 -6.45 -5.26
N LEU A 123 -1.69 -5.82 -4.35
CA LEU A 123 -1.31 -4.41 -4.46
C LEU A 123 -0.53 -4.11 -5.75
N LEU A 124 0.45 -4.95 -6.10
CA LEU A 124 1.22 -4.82 -7.34
C LEU A 124 0.35 -5.01 -8.59
N THR A 125 -0.59 -5.95 -8.54
CA THR A 125 -1.58 -6.13 -9.61
C THR A 125 -2.39 -4.86 -9.81
N LEU A 126 -2.83 -4.20 -8.73
CA LEU A 126 -3.56 -2.93 -8.81
C LEU A 126 -2.72 -1.81 -9.46
N PHE A 127 -1.44 -1.70 -9.11
CA PHE A 127 -0.53 -0.77 -9.79
C PHE A 127 -0.41 -1.03 -11.29
N SER A 128 -0.41 -2.30 -11.70
CA SER A 128 -0.31 -2.69 -13.12
C SER A 128 -1.58 -2.40 -13.92
N ILE A 129 -2.75 -2.54 -13.29
CA ILE A 129 -4.07 -2.34 -13.92
C ILE A 129 -4.42 -0.85 -13.99
N ALA A 130 -4.00 -0.08 -12.99
CA ALA A 130 -4.13 1.36 -13.03
C ALA A 130 -3.23 1.96 -14.13
N ALA A 131 -3.81 2.12 -15.33
CA ALA A 131 -3.32 3.09 -16.29
C ALA A 131 -3.07 4.43 -15.57
N ARG A 132 -2.16 5.26 -16.09
CA ARG A 132 -1.59 6.48 -15.48
C ARG A 132 -2.57 7.58 -14.98
N SER A 133 -3.85 7.29 -14.79
CA SER A 133 -4.97 8.21 -14.59
C SER A 133 -5.42 8.41 -13.14
N LYS A 134 -5.15 7.50 -12.19
CA LYS A 134 -5.60 7.65 -10.78
C LYS A 134 -4.43 7.63 -9.79
N ASP A 135 -4.51 8.52 -8.80
CA ASP A 135 -3.52 8.63 -7.71
C ASP A 135 -3.82 7.61 -6.61
N VAL A 136 -5.10 7.34 -6.31
CA VAL A 136 -5.57 6.27 -5.41
C VAL A 136 -6.24 5.13 -6.19
N ILE A 137 -5.82 3.90 -5.93
CA ILE A 137 -6.20 2.68 -6.66
C ILE A 137 -6.72 1.66 -5.63
N VAL A 138 -7.98 1.24 -5.75
CA VAL A 138 -8.63 0.33 -4.79
C VAL A 138 -9.05 -0.97 -5.48
N GLU A 139 -8.91 -2.11 -4.81
CA GLU A 139 -9.22 -3.45 -5.37
C GLU A 139 -10.58 -3.53 -6.07
N ASP A 140 -11.66 -3.05 -5.44
CA ASP A 140 -13.01 -3.15 -5.99
C ASP A 140 -13.28 -2.17 -7.15
N SER A 141 -12.45 -1.14 -7.33
CA SER A 141 -12.69 -0.07 -8.31
C SER A 141 -12.41 -0.46 -9.77
N TYR A 142 -11.95 -1.69 -10.01
CA TYR A 142 -11.60 -2.21 -11.35
C TYR A 142 -12.39 -3.45 -11.76
N LEU A 143 -13.25 -3.99 -10.89
CA LEU A 143 -14.08 -5.17 -11.18
C LEU A 143 -15.43 -4.81 -11.85
N GLU A 144 -15.75 -3.52 -12.01
CA GLU A 144 -16.97 -3.04 -12.68
C GLU A 144 -16.80 -2.75 -14.19
N ARG A 145 -16.06 -3.58 -14.93
CA ARG A 145 -15.95 -3.45 -16.40
C ARG A 145 -16.21 -4.74 -17.13
#